data_AF-A0A962D5W1-F1
#
_entry.id   AF-A0A962D5W1-F1
#
_cell.length_a   1.000
_cell.length_b   1.000
_cell.length_c   1.000
_cell.angle_alpha   90.00
_cell.angle_beta   90.00
_cell.angle_gamma   90.00
#
_symmetry.space_group_name_H-M   'P 1'
#
loop_
_entity.id
_entity.type
_entity.pdbx_description
1 polymer ?
#
loop_
_entity_poly.entity_id
_entity_poly.type
_entity_poly.pdbx_seq_one_letter_code
_entity_poly.pdbx_strand_id
1 'polypeptide(L)'
;PHKHVLITHGTDTMVETARALAPLRDKVIVLTGALNPARFSGSDAVFNIGCAVGAVQCLPDGVYLAMNGRIWHPEQVRKNRADNRFEATS
;
A
#
# COMPACT_ATOMS: atom_id res chain seq x y z
N PRO A 1 -7.68 19.71 -7.77
CA PRO A 1 -7.26 18.29 -7.73
C PRO A 1 -6.01 18.10 -6.86
N HIS A 2 -5.90 17.01 -6.08
CA HIS A 2 -4.76 16.76 -5.19
C HIS A 2 -3.62 15.97 -5.87
N LYS A 3 -2.37 16.27 -5.49
CA LYS A 3 -1.12 15.63 -5.96
C LYS A 3 -0.82 14.33 -5.22
N HIS A 4 -0.91 14.38 -3.89
CA HIS A 4 -0.65 13.28 -2.98
C HIS A 4 -1.97 12.64 -2.55
N VAL A 5 -2.09 11.32 -2.74
CA VAL A 5 -3.31 10.57 -2.42
C VAL A 5 -2.93 9.35 -1.58
N LEU A 6 -3.52 9.25 -0.40
CA LEU A 6 -3.43 8.07 0.45
C LEU A 6 -4.75 7.31 0.40
N ILE A 7 -4.71 6.01 0.17
CA ILE A 7 -5.90 5.15 0.11
C ILE A 7 -5.76 4.05 1.14
N THR A 8 -6.67 4.01 2.11
CA THR A 8 -6.86 2.83 2.95
C THR A 8 -7.68 1.79 2.20
N HIS A 9 -7.21 0.55 2.14
CA HIS A 9 -7.82 -0.51 1.36
C HIS A 9 -7.73 -1.86 2.08
N GLY A 10 -8.70 -2.76 1.82
CA GLY A 10 -8.62 -4.16 2.26
C GLY A 10 -7.46 -4.89 1.56
N THR A 11 -6.77 -5.79 2.25
CA THR A 11 -5.52 -6.36 1.71
C THR A 11 -5.71 -7.38 0.60
N ASP A 12 -6.92 -7.92 0.43
CA ASP A 12 -7.17 -9.05 -0.46
C ASP A 12 -7.07 -8.72 -1.94
N THR A 13 -7.45 -7.50 -2.33
CA THR A 13 -7.46 -7.01 -3.71
C THR A 13 -6.67 -5.71 -3.90
N MET A 14 -5.81 -5.39 -2.93
CA MET A 14 -5.05 -4.14 -2.91
C MET A 14 -4.11 -4.02 -4.11
N VAL A 15 -3.48 -5.13 -4.51
CA VAL A 15 -2.53 -5.15 -5.64
C VAL A 15 -3.28 -4.89 -6.95
N GLU A 16 -4.42 -5.53 -7.13
CA GLU A 16 -5.30 -5.39 -8.30
C GLU A 16 -5.80 -3.96 -8.44
N THR A 17 -6.19 -3.34 -7.32
CA THR A 17 -6.61 -1.93 -7.29
C THR A 17 -5.44 -1.01 -7.64
N ALA A 18 -4.24 -1.26 -7.10
CA ALA A 18 -3.06 -0.47 -7.44
C ALA A 18 -2.70 -0.55 -8.93
N ARG A 19 -2.81 -1.74 -9.54
CA ARG A 19 -2.62 -1.93 -10.98
C ARG A 19 -3.66 -1.18 -11.81
N ALA A 20 -4.92 -1.22 -11.40
CA ALA A 20 -5.99 -0.49 -12.09
C ALA A 20 -5.79 1.04 -12.05
N LEU A 21 -5.13 1.55 -11.01
CA LEU A 21 -4.81 2.97 -10.85
C LEU A 21 -3.51 3.40 -11.56
N ALA A 22 -2.66 2.46 -11.97
CA ALA A 22 -1.36 2.74 -12.60
C ALA A 22 -1.39 3.68 -13.81
N PRO A 23 -2.46 3.73 -14.65
CA PRO A 23 -2.54 4.68 -15.76
C PRO A 23 -2.68 6.15 -15.33
N LEU A 24 -3.02 6.44 -14.06
CA LEU A 24 -3.16 7.81 -13.57
C LEU A 24 -1.79 8.50 -13.53
N ARG A 25 -1.73 9.70 -14.10
CA ARG A 25 -0.51 10.51 -14.18
C ARG A 25 -0.56 11.69 -13.22
N ASP A 26 0.60 12.31 -13.03
CA ASP A 26 0.79 13.54 -12.27
C ASP A 26 0.38 13.42 -10.79
N LYS A 27 0.47 12.22 -10.21
CA LYS A 27 0.08 11.90 -8.84
C LYS A 27 1.01 10.91 -8.17
N VAL A 28 1.14 11.04 -6.86
CA VAL A 28 1.69 10.00 -5.99
C VAL A 28 0.51 9.36 -5.24
N ILE A 29 0.25 8.09 -5.51
CA ILE A 29 -0.84 7.33 -4.90
C ILE A 29 -0.23 6.21 -4.08
N VAL A 30 -0.53 6.18 -2.77
CA VAL A 30 -0.07 5.09 -1.89
C VAL A 30 -1.28 4.39 -1.30
N LEU A 31 -1.41 3.10 -1.58
CA LEU A 31 -2.38 2.23 -0.96
C LEU A 31 -1.78 1.61 0.30
N THR A 32 -2.56 1.54 1.36
CA THR A 32 -2.16 0.90 2.61
C THR A 32 -3.37 0.26 3.28
N GLY A 33 -3.12 -0.56 4.29
CA GLY A 33 -4.13 -1.28 5.03
C GLY A 33 -3.52 -1.90 6.28
N ALA A 34 -4.20 -2.89 6.83
CA ALA A 34 -3.72 -3.62 7.99
C ALA A 34 -4.03 -5.10 7.81
N LEU A 35 -3.11 -5.95 8.26
CA LEU A 35 -3.30 -7.40 8.30
C LEU A 35 -4.12 -7.81 9.52
N ASN A 36 -4.01 -7.02 10.60
CA ASN A 36 -4.81 -7.16 11.81
C ASN A 36 -5.73 -5.93 11.97
N PRO A 37 -7.01 -6.09 12.32
CA PRO A 37 -7.91 -4.94 12.38
C PRO A 37 -7.41 -3.87 13.36
N ALA A 38 -7.58 -2.59 13.00
CA ALA A 38 -6.98 -1.45 13.71
C ALA A 38 -7.38 -1.33 15.19
N ARG A 39 -8.51 -1.93 15.59
CA ARG A 39 -9.04 -1.93 16.96
C ARG A 39 -8.35 -2.89 17.94
N PHE A 40 -7.45 -3.75 17.45
CA PHE A 40 -6.75 -4.74 18.29
C PHE A 40 -5.38 -4.21 18.75
N SER A 41 -5.00 -4.51 20.00
CA SER A 41 -3.66 -4.23 20.52
C SER A 41 -2.62 -4.98 19.68
N GLY A 42 -1.61 -4.26 19.16
CA GLY A 42 -0.60 -4.83 18.26
C GLY A 42 -0.97 -4.84 16.77
N SER A 43 -2.00 -4.09 16.35
CA SER A 43 -2.29 -3.88 14.93
C SER A 43 -1.13 -3.19 14.22
N ASP A 44 -0.86 -3.63 12.99
CA ASP A 44 0.09 -3.02 12.07
C ASP A 44 -0.45 -1.73 11.41
N ALA A 45 -1.72 -1.37 11.65
CA ALA A 45 -2.39 -0.24 11.01
C ALA A 45 -1.67 1.10 11.22
N VAL A 46 -1.32 1.46 12.46
CA VAL A 46 -0.70 2.75 12.77
C VAL A 46 0.68 2.86 12.12
N PHE A 47 1.45 1.77 12.16
CA PHE A 47 2.76 1.71 11.53
C PHE A 47 2.66 1.81 10.00
N ASN A 48 1.75 1.05 9.38
CA ASN A 48 1.54 1.10 7.92
C ASN A 48 1.09 2.49 7.45
N ILE A 49 0.21 3.17 8.21
CA ILE A 49 -0.18 4.56 7.91
C ILE A 49 1.02 5.50 8.00
N GLY A 50 1.85 5.38 9.03
CA GLY A 50 3.08 6.18 9.16
C GLY A 50 4.02 6.00 7.97
N CYS A 51 4.26 4.76 7.56
CA CYS A 51 5.02 4.44 6.35
C CYS A 51 4.38 5.04 5.09
N ALA A 52 3.06 4.93 4.96
CA ALA A 52 2.33 5.41 3.79
C ALA A 52 2.33 6.93 3.66
N VAL A 53 2.24 7.66 4.79
CA VAL A 53 2.39 9.12 4.83
C VAL A 53 3.79 9.56 4.42
N GLY A 54 4.84 8.88 4.89
CA GLY A 54 6.21 9.16 4.44
C GLY A 54 6.38 8.88 2.95
N ALA A 55 5.85 7.75 2.47
CA ALA A 55 5.94 7.35 1.08
C ALA A 55 5.26 8.34 0.12
N VAL A 56 4.03 8.76 0.42
CA VAL A 56 3.27 9.65 -0.47
C VAL A 56 3.89 11.04 -0.59
N GLN A 57 4.71 11.45 0.38
CA GLN A 57 5.42 12.74 0.37
C GLN A 57 6.80 12.68 -0.31
N CYS A 58 7.42 11.49 -0.39
CA CYS A 58 8.82 11.33 -0.80
C CYS A 58 9.00 10.63 -2.15
N LEU A 59 8.00 9.90 -2.64
CA LEU A 59 8.11 9.13 -3.89
C LEU A 59 7.80 10.01 -5.12
N PRO A 60 8.36 9.65 -6.29
CA PRO A 60 7.96 10.25 -7.54
C PRO A 60 6.52 9.85 -7.90
N ASP A 61 6.01 10.43 -8.99
CA ASP A 61 4.69 10.08 -9.52
C ASP A 61 4.59 8.59 -9.82
N GLY A 62 3.49 7.99 -9.37
CA GLY A 62 3.27 6.56 -9.46
C GLY A 62 2.25 6.06 -8.44
N VAL A 63 1.97 4.76 -8.53
CA VAL A 63 1.09 4.04 -7.61
C VAL A 63 1.92 3.02 -6.85
N TYR A 64 1.80 3.01 -5.53
CA TYR A 64 2.60 2.19 -4.63
C TYR A 64 1.73 1.54 -3.55
N LEU A 65 2.25 0.49 -2.92
CA LEU A 65 1.67 -0.07 -1.70
C LEU A 65 2.64 0.12 -0.53
N ALA A 66 2.13 0.49 0.64
CA ALA A 66 2.88 0.56 1.89
C ALA A 66 2.36 -0.49 2.88
N MET A 67 3.04 -1.65 2.93
CA MET A 67 2.65 -2.81 3.74
C MET A 67 3.89 -3.56 4.25
N ASN A 68 3.81 -4.12 5.46
CA ASN A 68 4.90 -4.88 6.08
C ASN A 68 6.22 -4.08 6.20
N GLY A 69 6.12 -2.76 6.43
CA GLY A 69 7.28 -1.86 6.56
C GLY A 69 8.06 -1.63 5.28
N ARG A 70 7.47 -1.92 4.11
CA ARG A 70 8.10 -1.76 2.80
C ARG A 70 7.17 -1.02 1.84
N ILE A 71 7.79 -0.36 0.88
CA ILE A 71 7.11 0.23 -0.27
C ILE A 71 7.24 -0.73 -1.44
N TRP A 72 6.13 -1.04 -2.07
CA TRP A 72 6.06 -1.99 -3.17
C TRP A 72 5.59 -1.34 -4.46
N HIS A 73 6.22 -1.72 -5.57
CA HIS A 73 5.67 -1.50 -6.89
C HIS A 73 4.56 -2.55 -7.15
N PRO A 74 3.40 -2.18 -7.73
CA PRO A 74 2.26 -3.11 -7.94
C PRO A 74 2.60 -4.35 -8.78
N GLU A 75 3.58 -4.24 -9.67
CA GLU A 75 4.06 -5.36 -10.50
C GLU A 75 5.05 -6.30 -9.81
N GLN A 76 5.59 -5.90 -8.65
CA GLN A 76 6.66 -6.63 -7.97
C GLN A 76 6.22 -7.21 -6.62
N VAL A 77 4.91 -7.26 -6.36
CA VAL A 77 4.37 -7.67 -5.07
C VAL A 77 3.11 -8.52 -5.24
N ARG A 78 2.90 -9.46 -4.32
CA ARG A 78 1.67 -10.23 -4.17
C ARG A 78 1.26 -10.33 -2.70
N LYS A 79 -0.04 -10.54 -2.46
CA LYS A 79 -0.56 -10.95 -1.15
C LYS A 79 -0.39 -12.46 -0.99
N ASN A 80 0.54 -12.87 -0.11
CA ASN A 80 0.65 -14.24 0.34
C ASN A 80 -0.38 -14.48 1.45
N ARG A 81 -1.43 -15.24 1.12
CA ARG A 81 -2.53 -15.55 2.05
C ARG A 81 -2.14 -16.61 3.08
N ALA A 82 -1.25 -17.55 2.73
CA ALA A 82 -0.80 -18.60 3.64
C ALA A 82 0.00 -18.01 4.81
N ASP A 83 0.90 -17.07 4.51
CA ASP A 83 1.75 -16.42 5.51
C ASP A 83 1.22 -15.06 5.98
N ASN A 84 0.01 -14.70 5.55
CA ASN A 84 -0.66 -13.43 5.79
C ASN A 84 0.26 -12.19 5.65
N ARG A 85 0.99 -12.07 4.53
CA ARG A 85 1.90 -10.94 4.29
C ARG A 85 1.96 -10.52 2.83
N PHE A 86 2.52 -9.34 2.57
CA PHE A 86 2.98 -8.96 1.24
C PHE A 86 4.41 -9.41 1.04
N GLU A 87 4.71 -9.91 -0.16
CA GLU A 87 6.04 -10.38 -0.53
C GLU A 87 6.33 -10.13 -2.01
N ALA A 88 7.61 -10.20 -2.38
CA ALA A 88 8.03 -10.01 -3.76
C ALA A 88 7.45 -11.10 -4.67
N THR A 89 7.04 -10.72 -5.88
CA THR A 89 6.79 -11.69 -6.95
C THR A 89 8.13 -12.32 -7.35
N SER A 90 8.14 -13.65 -7.46
CA SER A 90 9.28 -14.45 -7.91
C SER A 90 9.51 -14.29 -9.41
#